data_AF-A0A2V8C9I7-F1
#
_entry.id   AF-A0A2V8C9I7-F1
#
_cell.length_a   1.000
_cell.length_b   1.000
_cell.length_c   1.000
_cell.angle_alpha   90.00
_cell.angle_beta   90.00
_cell.angle_gamma   90.00
#
_symmetry.space_group_name_H-M   'P 1'
#
loop_
_entity.id
_entity.type
_entity.pdbx_description
1 polymer ?
#
loop_
_entity_poly.entity_id
_entity_poly.type
_entity_poly.pdbx_seq_one_letter_code
_entity_poly.pdbx_strand_id
1 'polypeptide(L)'
;MTTTTDGTQRAQRPQGRLNSAFSAISAFLISAFLISAFSICAPSAAPQSKTKTYVQTLASERLEGRLAGSNGERLAAEFIAGELKRIGARPLPGQRDYSLPFEFTAGTKDGGSRVMIGQETFSTETDVRALSFSDNGDVTGELVFAGYGIVVPGSQDFGYDSYATLDVKDKVVLVLRYFPEDAEQKTKAILARYADLRYKAMAARQRGAKAVLVVTGPRSPNAGETIPMSFDTALAGSGIVAASISGAVAKGIFDAIPGKTLQDAQQALDSANPHVAGFAIPNVTVTVHAMVQREKKTGNNVAAYLPATTAVAGVAKPWIALGAHYDHLGHGEAGNTLATKEDASKIHFGADDNASGSAAVLAAAATLATQPRHRNVLVAFWSGEELGLIGSGAFAAKPPIPLDAIAAYLNFDMVGRMQDNKLTIQATGTSPAWAKVIEQSNIAAGFDLLLQPDPYQPTDVATFNSSGVPSLTFFTGTHADYHKPSDTADKIDYEDLDRIVDFAAAIATRVGDLADAPQFTKVEQQTQPGGGRAGVRVFTGTIPDYSTEVKGLLLSGVIGGGPAEQAGLQKGDVIVEIAGQTIANIYDYTYALDVLKIGQPAKVVYVRNGQRRETTLTPAARK
;
A
#
# COMPACT_ATOMS: atom_id res chain seq x y z
N MET A 1 5.13 56.29 -49.10
CA MET A 1 6.17 56.79 -50.03
C MET A 1 7.34 57.25 -49.19
N THR A 2 8.55 56.81 -49.56
CA THR A 2 9.85 57.53 -49.47
C THR A 2 10.02 58.68 -48.47
N THR A 3 10.91 58.47 -47.47
CA THR A 3 12.19 59.19 -47.20
C THR A 3 12.20 60.75 -47.17
N THR A 4 13.12 61.51 -46.54
CA THR A 4 14.57 61.31 -46.27
C THR A 4 15.12 62.48 -45.41
N THR A 5 16.13 62.25 -44.52
CA THR A 5 17.25 63.17 -44.13
C THR A 5 17.02 64.63 -43.64
N ASP A 6 17.99 65.41 -43.12
CA ASP A 6 19.16 65.24 -42.22
C ASP A 6 19.88 66.62 -42.11
N GLY A 7 20.61 66.92 -41.01
CA GLY A 7 21.51 68.08 -40.86
C GLY A 7 20.86 69.48 -40.73
N THR A 8 21.52 70.54 -40.23
CA THR A 8 22.96 70.75 -39.99
C THR A 8 23.27 71.79 -38.87
N GLN A 9 24.46 71.61 -38.28
CA GLN A 9 25.37 72.55 -37.59
C GLN A 9 25.10 74.08 -37.62
N ARG A 10 25.46 74.77 -36.51
CA ARG A 10 26.68 75.63 -36.44
C ARG A 10 27.05 76.06 -35.01
N ALA A 11 28.32 76.42 -34.83
CA ALA A 11 28.94 76.76 -33.55
C ALA A 11 29.47 78.21 -33.53
N GLN A 12 29.71 78.76 -32.33
CA GLN A 12 30.78 79.76 -32.12
C GLN A 12 31.24 79.84 -30.64
N ARG A 13 32.48 80.30 -30.48
CA ARG A 13 33.36 80.46 -29.29
C ARG A 13 34.02 81.87 -29.46
N PRO A 14 34.93 82.38 -28.59
CA PRO A 14 35.24 82.15 -27.16
C PRO A 14 35.54 83.49 -26.38
N GLN A 15 36.25 83.39 -25.24
CA GLN A 15 37.05 84.44 -24.53
C GLN A 15 36.28 85.46 -23.64
N GLY A 16 36.77 85.87 -22.46
CA GLY A 16 37.93 85.40 -21.69
C GLY A 16 38.35 86.32 -20.52
N ARG A 17 39.38 85.91 -19.74
CA ARG A 17 40.11 86.64 -18.65
C ARG A 17 39.38 86.84 -17.30
N LEU A 18 40.05 87.06 -16.15
CA LEU A 18 41.27 86.48 -15.49
C LEU A 18 41.52 87.26 -14.17
N ASN A 19 42.12 86.62 -13.14
CA ASN A 19 42.71 87.23 -11.90
C ASN A 19 41.69 87.87 -10.91
N SER A 20 41.90 88.06 -9.59
CA SER A 20 42.87 87.64 -8.54
C SER A 20 42.43 88.29 -7.19
N ALA A 21 42.67 87.82 -5.94
CA ALA A 21 43.20 86.58 -5.34
C ALA A 21 42.97 86.65 -3.78
N PHE A 22 43.86 86.07 -2.95
CA PHE A 22 44.03 86.23 -1.48
C PHE A 22 43.07 85.54 -0.48
N SER A 23 43.45 84.31 -0.12
CA SER A 23 43.75 83.80 1.25
C SER A 23 44.08 84.86 2.33
N ALA A 24 43.88 84.63 3.64
CA ALA A 24 43.32 83.51 4.41
C ALA A 24 43.09 83.89 5.91
N ILE A 25 42.76 82.89 6.75
CA ILE A 25 42.70 82.85 8.23
C ILE A 25 41.32 83.11 8.86
N SER A 26 40.58 82.04 9.13
CA SER A 26 40.09 81.69 10.50
C SER A 26 39.26 80.38 10.51
N ALA A 27 39.07 79.83 11.71
CA ALA A 27 38.11 78.77 12.08
C ALA A 27 38.40 77.32 11.61
N PHE A 28 39.25 76.66 12.38
CA PHE A 28 39.22 75.20 12.61
C PHE A 28 37.95 74.86 13.44
N LEU A 29 37.10 73.92 13.01
CA LEU A 29 36.35 72.92 13.83
C LEU A 29 35.11 72.34 13.12
N ILE A 30 34.84 71.05 13.39
CA ILE A 30 33.67 70.23 12.97
C ILE A 30 33.60 69.93 11.46
N SER A 31 34.29 68.87 11.04
CA SER A 31 33.90 68.04 9.89
C SER A 31 34.43 66.61 10.09
N ALA A 32 33.72 65.88 10.94
CA ALA A 32 33.86 64.45 11.15
C ALA A 32 32.45 63.82 11.11
N PHE A 33 32.36 62.57 10.69
CA PHE A 33 31.11 61.83 10.40
C PHE A 33 30.29 62.30 9.19
N LEU A 34 30.73 61.85 8.01
CA LEU A 34 29.82 61.34 6.96
C LEU A 34 30.57 60.35 6.05
N ILE A 35 31.14 59.30 6.66
CA ILE A 35 31.45 58.06 5.93
C ILE A 35 30.14 57.30 5.86
N SER A 36 29.47 57.39 4.72
CA SER A 36 28.28 56.62 4.40
C SER A 36 28.63 55.13 4.46
N ALA A 37 28.18 54.44 5.50
CA ALA A 37 28.27 52.99 5.57
C ALA A 37 27.34 52.38 4.52
N PHE A 38 27.85 52.18 3.31
CA PHE A 38 27.32 51.19 2.38
C PHE A 38 27.49 49.82 3.05
N SER A 39 26.52 49.45 3.89
CA SER A 39 26.30 48.07 4.23
C SER A 39 25.96 47.38 2.91
N ILE A 40 26.95 46.67 2.37
CA ILE A 40 26.71 45.66 1.35
C ILE A 40 25.84 44.63 2.05
N CYS A 41 24.53 44.77 1.90
CA CYS A 41 23.58 43.76 2.27
C CYS A 41 23.85 42.60 1.33
N ALA A 42 24.76 41.70 1.74
CA ALA A 42 24.89 40.41 1.07
C ALA A 42 23.47 39.82 1.01
N PRO A 43 23.03 39.30 -0.15
CA PRO A 43 21.75 38.63 -0.20
C PRO A 43 21.76 37.56 0.88
N SER A 44 20.78 37.61 1.79
CA SER A 44 20.60 36.53 2.77
C SER A 44 20.58 35.25 1.97
N ALA A 45 21.50 34.32 2.29
CA ALA A 45 21.42 32.99 1.71
C ALA A 45 19.99 32.48 1.97
N ALA A 46 19.36 31.92 0.93
CA ALA A 46 18.05 31.30 1.10
C ALA A 46 18.17 30.30 2.27
N PRO A 47 17.21 30.27 3.21
CA PRO A 47 17.30 29.39 4.37
C PRO A 47 17.52 27.96 3.89
N GLN A 48 18.54 27.30 4.42
CA GLN A 48 18.85 25.92 4.04
C GLN A 48 17.65 25.04 4.39
N SER A 49 17.15 24.30 3.40
CA SER A 49 15.97 23.47 3.58
C SER A 49 16.14 22.47 4.73
N LYS A 50 15.10 22.34 5.55
CA LYS A 50 15.05 21.47 6.73
C LYS A 50 14.96 19.99 6.35
N THR A 51 14.30 19.70 5.23
CA THR A 51 14.01 18.34 4.76
C THR A 51 15.00 17.84 3.70
N LYS A 52 15.64 18.72 2.93
CA LYS A 52 16.47 18.34 1.77
C LYS A 52 17.53 17.29 2.05
N THR A 53 18.30 17.43 3.12
CA THR A 53 19.34 16.44 3.47
C THR A 53 18.75 15.10 3.91
N TYR A 54 17.57 15.10 4.53
CA TYR A 54 16.88 13.86 4.90
C TYR A 54 16.40 13.12 3.66
N VAL A 55 15.69 13.79 2.74
CA VAL A 55 15.22 13.22 1.47
C VAL A 55 16.39 12.69 0.64
N GLN A 56 17.44 13.51 0.45
CA GLN A 56 18.62 13.10 -0.32
C GLN A 56 19.38 11.92 0.30
N THR A 57 19.32 11.75 1.62
CA THR A 57 19.91 10.58 2.28
C THR A 57 19.02 9.36 2.11
N LEU A 58 17.72 9.47 2.43
CA LEU A 58 16.74 8.39 2.36
C LEU A 58 16.58 7.84 0.93
N ALA A 59 16.53 8.72 -0.07
CA ALA A 59 16.42 8.39 -1.49
C ALA A 59 17.78 8.26 -2.21
N SER A 60 18.85 7.89 -1.49
CA SER A 60 20.17 7.66 -2.08
C SER A 60 20.36 6.24 -2.60
N GLU A 61 21.23 6.05 -3.61
CA GLU A 61 21.63 4.73 -4.12
C GLU A 61 22.12 3.79 -3.00
N ARG A 62 22.81 4.34 -1.99
CA ARG A 62 23.33 3.60 -0.83
C ARG A 62 22.24 2.89 -0.03
N LEU A 63 21.00 3.36 -0.10
CA LEU A 63 19.87 2.77 0.63
C LEU A 63 19.01 1.86 -0.26
N GLU A 64 19.44 1.57 -1.50
CA GLU A 64 18.98 0.42 -2.30
C GLU A 64 17.44 0.31 -2.43
N GLY A 65 16.74 1.46 -2.42
CA GLY A 65 15.28 1.54 -2.47
C GLY A 65 14.54 1.03 -1.22
N ARG A 66 15.25 0.80 -0.10
CA ARG A 66 14.71 0.60 1.26
C ARG A 66 13.64 -0.51 1.41
N LEU A 67 13.68 -1.55 0.58
CA LEU A 67 12.70 -2.66 0.69
C LEU A 67 12.67 -3.27 2.10
N ALA A 68 11.49 -3.59 2.61
CA ALA A 68 11.34 -4.18 3.93
C ALA A 68 12.23 -5.42 4.13
N GLY A 69 12.93 -5.50 5.28
CA GLY A 69 13.90 -6.55 5.58
C GLY A 69 15.16 -6.55 4.70
N SER A 70 15.49 -5.44 4.02
CA SER A 70 16.72 -5.29 3.23
C SER A 70 17.85 -4.62 4.01
N ASN A 71 19.06 -4.66 3.44
CA ASN A 71 20.19 -3.88 3.93
C ASN A 71 19.94 -2.36 3.82
N GLY A 72 19.28 -1.91 2.75
CA GLY A 72 18.87 -0.52 2.55
C GLY A 72 17.91 -0.01 3.62
N GLU A 73 16.90 -0.81 3.99
CA GLU A 73 15.98 -0.51 5.09
C GLU A 73 16.74 -0.41 6.43
N ARG A 74 17.63 -1.36 6.75
CA ARG A 74 18.44 -1.32 7.98
C ARG A 74 19.24 -0.02 8.09
N LEU A 75 19.88 0.39 6.99
CA LEU A 75 20.66 1.63 6.94
C LEU A 75 19.77 2.89 7.07
N ALA A 76 18.55 2.88 6.49
CA ALA A 76 17.57 3.94 6.67
C ALA A 76 17.08 4.02 8.13
N ALA A 77 16.82 2.88 8.77
CA ALA A 77 16.44 2.79 10.18
C ALA A 77 17.53 3.33 11.11
N GLU A 78 18.80 2.97 10.86
CA GLU A 78 19.96 3.51 11.59
C GLU A 78 20.10 5.02 11.44
N PHE A 79 19.85 5.57 10.25
CA PHE A 79 19.85 7.00 9.99
C PHE A 79 18.72 7.73 10.73
N ILE A 80 17.48 7.26 10.61
CA ILE A 80 16.31 7.80 11.30
C ILE A 80 16.51 7.77 12.82
N ALA A 81 17.03 6.65 13.35
CA ALA A 81 17.38 6.51 14.76
C ALA A 81 18.46 7.53 15.20
N GLY A 82 19.46 7.80 14.36
CA GLY A 82 20.46 8.83 14.59
C GLY A 82 19.85 10.22 14.74
N GLU A 83 18.96 10.59 13.82
CA GLU A 83 18.28 11.89 13.84
C GLU A 83 17.32 12.06 15.02
N LEU A 84 16.55 11.02 15.35
CA LEU A 84 15.70 10.99 16.55
C LEU A 84 16.52 11.18 17.85
N LYS A 85 17.70 10.56 17.94
CA LYS A 85 18.63 10.76 19.06
C LYS A 85 19.18 12.19 19.10
N ARG A 86 19.49 12.77 17.93
CA ARG A 86 20.03 14.14 17.80
C ARG A 86 19.05 15.20 18.32
N ILE A 87 17.74 14.99 18.16
CA ILE A 87 16.70 15.88 18.68
C ILE A 87 16.27 15.57 20.13
N GLY A 88 16.93 14.62 20.80
CA GLY A 88 16.67 14.28 22.20
C GLY A 88 15.45 13.38 22.44
N ALA A 89 14.94 12.69 21.41
CA ALA A 89 13.88 11.70 21.56
C ALA A 89 14.36 10.46 22.35
N ARG A 90 13.42 9.77 23.00
CA ARG A 90 13.66 8.62 23.88
C ARG A 90 13.00 7.34 23.34
N PRO A 91 13.55 6.15 23.66
CA PRO A 91 12.87 4.87 23.40
C PRO A 91 11.46 4.89 23.97
N LEU A 92 10.49 4.28 23.30
CA LEU A 92 9.13 4.18 23.84
C LEU A 92 9.12 3.49 25.21
N PRO A 93 8.14 3.79 26.09
CA PRO A 93 8.05 3.14 27.40
C PRO A 93 8.19 1.61 27.32
N GLY A 94 9.11 1.06 28.12
CA GLY A 94 9.41 -0.38 28.14
C GLY A 94 10.35 -0.88 27.04
N GLN A 95 10.70 -0.06 26.05
CA GLN A 95 11.64 -0.42 24.97
C GLN A 95 13.08 -0.05 25.33
N ARG A 96 14.05 -0.76 24.73
CA ARG A 96 15.49 -0.57 24.98
C ARG A 96 16.12 0.48 24.08
N ASP A 97 15.63 0.56 22.85
CA ASP A 97 16.08 1.44 21.77
C ASP A 97 14.86 1.85 20.93
N TYR A 98 15.07 2.38 19.72
CA TYR A 98 14.00 2.84 18.84
C TYR A 98 13.47 1.74 17.89
N SER A 99 14.01 0.52 17.95
CA SER A 99 13.68 -0.58 17.04
C SER A 99 12.44 -1.35 17.53
N LEU A 100 11.47 -1.55 16.64
CA LEU A 100 10.30 -2.39 16.88
C LEU A 100 10.22 -3.45 15.75
N PRO A 101 10.98 -4.55 15.88
CA PRO A 101 11.03 -5.59 14.86
C PRO A 101 9.74 -6.42 14.82
N PHE A 102 9.38 -6.86 13.62
CA PHE A 102 8.27 -7.78 13.35
C PHE A 102 8.64 -8.78 12.24
N GLU A 103 8.02 -9.95 12.22
CA GLU A 103 8.27 -10.96 11.18
C GLU A 103 7.21 -10.89 10.07
N PHE A 104 7.63 -11.10 8.82
CA PHE A 104 6.73 -11.14 7.66
C PHE A 104 7.19 -12.16 6.61
N THR A 105 6.29 -12.56 5.70
CA THR A 105 6.63 -13.41 4.55
C THR A 105 7.23 -12.54 3.44
N ALA A 106 8.50 -12.76 3.11
CA ALA A 106 9.25 -11.99 2.12
C ALA A 106 9.55 -12.75 0.82
N GLY A 107 8.99 -13.95 0.66
CA GLY A 107 9.19 -14.78 -0.52
C GLY A 107 8.61 -16.18 -0.32
N THR A 108 8.48 -16.92 -1.43
CA THR A 108 8.16 -18.34 -1.39
C THR A 108 9.05 -19.10 -2.37
N LYS A 109 9.48 -20.31 -2.00
CA LYS A 109 10.20 -21.24 -2.87
C LYS A 109 9.71 -22.66 -2.68
N ASP A 110 10.03 -23.51 -3.65
CA ASP A 110 9.70 -24.92 -3.58
C ASP A 110 10.69 -25.64 -2.64
N GLY A 111 10.16 -26.50 -1.78
CA GLY A 111 10.92 -27.23 -0.78
C GLY A 111 11.13 -28.70 -1.09
N GLY A 112 10.90 -29.15 -2.33
CA GLY A 112 10.97 -30.55 -2.73
C GLY A 112 9.61 -31.17 -3.08
N SER A 113 8.72 -30.39 -3.69
CA SER A 113 7.42 -30.87 -4.18
C SER A 113 7.58 -31.99 -5.19
N ARG A 114 6.64 -32.93 -5.19
CA ARG A 114 6.64 -34.10 -6.07
C ARG A 114 5.23 -34.57 -6.38
N VAL A 115 5.05 -35.17 -7.54
CA VAL A 115 3.81 -35.83 -7.97
C VAL A 115 4.14 -37.28 -8.30
N MET A 116 3.35 -38.21 -7.77
CA MET A 116 3.43 -39.63 -8.10
C MET A 116 2.21 -40.06 -8.90
N ILE A 117 2.43 -40.75 -10.02
CA ILE A 117 1.38 -41.25 -10.91
C ILE A 117 1.62 -42.76 -11.07
N GLY A 118 0.79 -43.58 -10.45
CA GLY A 118 0.99 -45.03 -10.41
C GLY A 118 2.29 -45.41 -9.68
N GLN A 119 3.33 -45.77 -10.44
CA GLN A 119 4.67 -46.08 -9.93
C GLN A 119 5.71 -45.00 -10.27
N GLU A 120 5.40 -44.08 -11.19
CA GLU A 120 6.31 -43.02 -11.60
C GLU A 120 6.28 -41.87 -10.60
N THR A 121 7.44 -41.25 -10.36
CA THR A 121 7.60 -40.12 -9.43
C THR A 121 8.33 -38.98 -10.13
N PHE A 122 7.72 -37.81 -10.11
CA PHE A 122 8.23 -36.58 -10.71
C PHE A 122 8.54 -35.59 -9.58
N SER A 123 9.78 -35.10 -9.53
CA SER A 123 10.26 -34.25 -8.42
C SER A 123 11.34 -33.23 -8.83
N THR A 124 11.52 -32.97 -10.13
CA THR A 124 12.36 -31.86 -10.58
C THR A 124 11.49 -30.59 -10.64
N GLU A 125 12.06 -29.41 -10.40
CA GLU A 125 11.27 -28.17 -10.45
C GLU A 125 10.72 -27.83 -11.85
N THR A 126 11.20 -28.53 -12.89
CA THR A 126 10.74 -28.46 -14.27
C THR A 126 9.61 -29.45 -14.57
N ASP A 127 9.40 -30.47 -13.73
CA ASP A 127 8.28 -31.41 -13.82
C ASP A 127 7.13 -31.00 -12.91
N VAL A 128 7.45 -30.56 -11.69
CA VAL A 128 6.51 -30.26 -10.61
C VAL A 128 7.00 -29.05 -9.82
N ARG A 129 6.09 -28.12 -9.49
CA ARG A 129 6.38 -27.03 -8.57
C ARG A 129 5.13 -26.68 -7.77
N ALA A 130 5.22 -26.53 -6.45
CA ALA A 130 4.10 -26.01 -5.66
C ALA A 130 3.73 -24.59 -6.13
N LEU A 131 2.44 -24.27 -6.08
CA LEU A 131 2.01 -22.89 -6.23
C LEU A 131 2.28 -22.16 -4.91
N SER A 132 2.71 -20.89 -4.96
CA SER A 132 3.10 -20.07 -3.81
C SER A 132 2.08 -20.05 -2.67
N PHE A 133 0.79 -20.11 -3.04
CA PHE A 133 -0.33 -20.12 -2.11
C PHE A 133 -0.72 -21.51 -1.56
N SER A 134 -0.05 -22.59 -1.94
CA SER A 134 -0.43 -23.95 -1.53
C SER A 134 -0.34 -24.14 -0.02
N ASP A 135 -1.23 -24.99 0.51
CA ASP A 135 -0.99 -25.69 1.76
C ASP A 135 0.17 -26.70 1.56
N ASN A 136 0.92 -26.97 2.63
CA ASN A 136 1.94 -28.02 2.60
C ASN A 136 1.31 -29.35 3.03
N GLY A 137 1.61 -30.43 2.31
CA GLY A 137 1.15 -31.77 2.68
C GLY A 137 1.09 -32.76 1.53
N ASP A 138 0.76 -34.00 1.89
CA ASP A 138 0.57 -35.13 0.99
C ASP A 138 -0.92 -35.42 0.78
N VAL A 139 -1.37 -35.42 -0.47
CA VAL A 139 -2.76 -35.73 -0.86
C VAL A 139 -2.76 -36.81 -1.93
N THR A 140 -3.42 -37.93 -1.65
CA THR A 140 -3.70 -38.99 -2.64
C THR A 140 -5.18 -38.98 -3.03
N GLY A 141 -5.48 -39.16 -4.31
CA GLY A 141 -6.85 -39.33 -4.79
C GLY A 141 -6.95 -39.74 -6.26
N GLU A 142 -8.17 -40.06 -6.68
CA GLU A 142 -8.51 -40.21 -8.10
C GLU A 142 -8.36 -38.86 -8.83
N LEU A 143 -8.06 -38.91 -10.12
CA LEU A 143 -7.86 -37.71 -10.94
C LEU A 143 -9.07 -37.38 -11.81
N VAL A 144 -9.42 -36.10 -11.86
CA VAL A 144 -10.45 -35.55 -12.76
C VAL A 144 -9.91 -34.33 -13.51
N PHE A 145 -10.22 -34.22 -14.80
CA PHE A 145 -9.87 -33.05 -15.61
C PHE A 145 -11.05 -32.08 -15.64
N ALA A 146 -10.90 -30.91 -15.02
CA ALA A 146 -11.91 -29.87 -14.96
C ALA A 146 -11.63 -28.72 -15.96
N GLY A 147 -11.12 -29.03 -17.15
CA GLY A 147 -10.88 -28.04 -18.20
C GLY A 147 -10.03 -26.86 -17.72
N TYR A 148 -10.54 -25.63 -17.83
CA TYR A 148 -9.87 -24.44 -17.31
C TYR A 148 -10.07 -24.21 -15.80
N GLY A 149 -10.92 -24.97 -15.11
CA GLY A 149 -11.19 -24.80 -13.67
C GLY A 149 -11.89 -23.48 -13.32
N ILE A 150 -12.45 -22.78 -14.30
CA ILE A 150 -13.06 -21.45 -14.16
C ILE A 150 -14.53 -21.59 -13.77
N VAL A 151 -14.96 -20.68 -12.90
CA VAL A 151 -16.36 -20.48 -12.53
C VAL A 151 -16.65 -18.99 -12.66
N VAL A 152 -17.52 -18.60 -13.59
CA VAL A 152 -18.07 -17.25 -13.67
C VAL A 152 -19.43 -17.26 -13.00
N PRO A 153 -19.65 -16.47 -11.92
CA PRO A 153 -20.96 -16.35 -11.30
C PRO A 153 -22.03 -15.93 -12.30
N GLY A 154 -23.18 -16.60 -12.30
CA GLY A 154 -24.32 -16.31 -13.19
C GLY A 154 -25.00 -14.94 -12.94
N SER A 155 -24.36 -14.04 -12.20
CA SER A 155 -24.75 -12.65 -11.99
C SER A 155 -24.33 -11.69 -13.12
N GLN A 156 -23.48 -12.13 -14.07
CA GLN A 156 -22.80 -11.24 -15.04
C GLN A 156 -23.23 -11.42 -16.51
N ASP A 157 -24.46 -11.85 -16.79
CA ASP A 157 -25.02 -12.09 -18.15
C ASP A 157 -24.23 -13.10 -19.04
N PHE A 158 -23.16 -13.69 -18.50
CA PHE A 158 -22.33 -14.71 -19.09
C PHE A 158 -22.01 -15.75 -18.01
N GLY A 159 -22.22 -17.03 -18.31
CA GLY A 159 -21.98 -18.14 -17.38
C GLY A 159 -20.99 -19.14 -17.96
N TYR A 160 -20.04 -19.56 -17.14
CA TYR A 160 -19.05 -20.59 -17.47
C TYR A 160 -18.69 -21.32 -16.18
N ASP A 161 -18.95 -22.61 -16.08
CA ASP A 161 -18.58 -23.42 -14.90
C ASP A 161 -17.99 -24.75 -15.35
N SER A 162 -16.67 -24.89 -15.24
CA SER A 162 -15.94 -26.10 -15.62
C SER A 162 -16.30 -27.34 -14.80
N TYR A 163 -17.06 -27.18 -13.71
CA TYR A 163 -17.45 -28.23 -12.77
C TYR A 163 -18.93 -28.61 -12.87
N ALA A 164 -19.73 -27.96 -13.72
CA ALA A 164 -21.20 -28.07 -13.73
C ALA A 164 -21.76 -29.51 -13.83
N THR A 165 -20.98 -30.43 -14.39
CA THR A 165 -21.32 -31.85 -14.58
C THR A 165 -20.26 -32.81 -14.01
N LEU A 166 -19.30 -32.30 -13.23
CA LEU A 166 -18.12 -33.04 -12.78
C LEU A 166 -18.09 -33.17 -11.25
N ASP A 167 -18.21 -34.41 -10.75
CA ASP A 167 -17.96 -34.70 -9.34
C ASP A 167 -16.45 -34.68 -9.03
N VAL A 168 -16.04 -33.64 -8.31
CA VAL A 168 -14.66 -33.42 -7.85
C VAL A 168 -14.47 -33.68 -6.35
N LYS A 169 -15.52 -34.09 -5.63
CA LYS A 169 -15.46 -34.27 -4.19
C LYS A 169 -14.47 -35.37 -3.84
N ASP A 170 -13.61 -35.10 -2.85
CA ASP A 170 -12.61 -36.03 -2.32
C ASP A 170 -11.48 -36.42 -3.31
N LYS A 171 -11.38 -35.75 -4.48
CA LYS A 171 -10.46 -36.06 -5.60
C LYS A 171 -9.36 -35.02 -5.81
N VAL A 172 -8.40 -35.36 -6.68
CA VAL A 172 -7.40 -34.43 -7.24
C VAL A 172 -7.94 -33.87 -8.56
N VAL A 173 -7.90 -32.55 -8.74
CA VAL A 173 -8.43 -31.88 -9.92
C VAL A 173 -7.29 -31.34 -10.80
N LEU A 174 -7.20 -31.81 -12.04
CA LEU A 174 -6.31 -31.26 -13.06
C LEU A 174 -7.03 -30.14 -13.83
N VAL A 175 -6.38 -28.98 -13.95
CA VAL A 175 -6.87 -27.81 -14.72
C VAL A 175 -5.80 -27.23 -15.63
N LEU A 176 -6.23 -26.58 -16.70
CA LEU A 176 -5.40 -25.74 -17.56
C LEU A 176 -5.09 -24.39 -16.88
N ARG A 177 -3.88 -23.89 -17.07
CA ARG A 177 -3.52 -22.47 -16.83
C ARG A 177 -4.33 -21.57 -17.79
N TYR A 178 -4.44 -20.27 -17.47
CA TYR A 178 -5.15 -19.27 -18.31
C TYR A 178 -6.65 -19.55 -18.49
N PHE A 179 -7.19 -19.21 -19.65
CA PHE A 179 -8.61 -19.28 -20.02
C PHE A 179 -8.70 -19.61 -21.52
N PRO A 180 -9.87 -20.03 -22.03
CA PRO A 180 -10.11 -20.31 -23.45
C PRO A 180 -9.43 -19.37 -24.46
N GLU A 181 -8.49 -19.91 -25.24
CA GLU A 181 -7.56 -19.12 -26.08
C GLU A 181 -8.20 -18.55 -27.35
N ASP A 182 -9.25 -19.18 -27.89
CA ASP A 182 -9.93 -18.73 -29.12
C ASP A 182 -11.17 -17.84 -28.82
N ALA A 183 -11.42 -17.53 -27.55
CA ALA A 183 -12.59 -16.75 -27.13
C ALA A 183 -12.55 -15.29 -27.64
N GLU A 184 -13.73 -14.72 -27.91
CA GLU A 184 -13.85 -13.31 -28.27
C GLU A 184 -13.28 -12.38 -27.19
N GLN A 185 -12.74 -11.22 -27.59
CA GLN A 185 -12.04 -10.30 -26.69
C GLN A 185 -12.88 -9.86 -25.48
N LYS A 186 -14.21 -9.68 -25.66
CA LYS A 186 -15.14 -9.38 -24.56
C LYS A 186 -15.21 -10.52 -23.54
N THR A 187 -15.31 -11.76 -24.04
CA THR A 187 -15.36 -12.97 -23.23
C THR A 187 -14.03 -13.20 -22.50
N LYS A 188 -12.89 -12.97 -23.17
CA LYS A 188 -11.56 -12.98 -22.55
C LYS A 188 -11.45 -11.98 -21.40
N ALA A 189 -11.96 -10.75 -21.56
CA ALA A 189 -11.95 -9.74 -20.50
C ALA A 189 -12.78 -10.11 -19.25
N ILE A 190 -13.82 -10.94 -19.41
CA ILE A 190 -14.59 -11.51 -18.29
C ILE A 190 -13.80 -12.66 -17.67
N LEU A 191 -13.40 -13.66 -18.48
CA LEU A 191 -12.71 -14.87 -18.03
C LEU A 191 -11.37 -14.59 -17.35
N ALA A 192 -10.62 -13.58 -17.79
CA ALA A 192 -9.34 -13.19 -17.20
C ALA A 192 -9.43 -12.88 -15.70
N ARG A 193 -10.58 -12.37 -15.22
CA ARG A 193 -10.82 -12.10 -13.79
C ARG A 193 -10.88 -13.38 -12.94
N TYR A 194 -11.32 -14.47 -13.55
CA TYR A 194 -11.54 -15.77 -12.92
C TYR A 194 -10.47 -16.81 -13.29
N ALA A 195 -9.48 -16.41 -14.09
CA ALA A 195 -8.36 -17.25 -14.51
C ALA A 195 -7.18 -17.25 -13.52
N ASP A 196 -7.27 -16.43 -12.47
CA ASP A 196 -6.31 -16.43 -11.38
C ASP A 196 -6.24 -17.81 -10.69
N LEU A 197 -5.03 -18.24 -10.33
CA LEU A 197 -4.78 -19.58 -9.82
C LEU A 197 -5.33 -19.78 -8.40
N ARG A 198 -5.32 -18.74 -7.54
CA ARG A 198 -5.96 -18.79 -6.22
C ARG A 198 -7.47 -18.91 -6.38
N TYR A 199 -8.07 -18.20 -7.35
CA TYR A 199 -9.50 -18.34 -7.66
C TYR A 199 -9.86 -19.78 -8.08
N LYS A 200 -9.11 -20.38 -9.01
CA LYS A 200 -9.33 -21.77 -9.45
C LYS A 200 -9.20 -22.78 -8.30
N ALA A 201 -8.17 -22.61 -7.47
CA ALA A 201 -7.94 -23.45 -6.29
C ALA A 201 -9.10 -23.33 -5.29
N MET A 202 -9.55 -22.10 -5.01
CA MET A 202 -10.75 -21.85 -4.21
C MET A 202 -11.99 -22.53 -4.83
N ALA A 203 -12.24 -22.36 -6.13
CA ALA A 203 -13.41 -22.91 -6.81
C ALA A 203 -13.49 -24.45 -6.75
N ALA A 204 -12.34 -25.14 -6.84
CA ALA A 204 -12.23 -26.58 -6.62
C ALA A 204 -12.45 -26.95 -5.15
N ARG A 205 -11.82 -26.22 -4.21
CA ARG A 205 -11.96 -26.43 -2.76
C ARG A 205 -13.40 -26.29 -2.27
N GLN A 206 -14.15 -25.28 -2.73
CA GLN A 206 -15.59 -25.11 -2.38
C GLN A 206 -16.45 -26.31 -2.83
N ARG A 207 -15.99 -27.08 -3.82
CA ARG A 207 -16.65 -28.30 -4.33
C ARG A 207 -16.10 -29.59 -3.72
N GLY A 208 -15.21 -29.49 -2.73
CA GLY A 208 -14.68 -30.62 -1.97
C GLY A 208 -13.46 -31.31 -2.59
N ALA A 209 -12.78 -30.70 -3.58
CA ALA A 209 -11.50 -31.21 -4.06
C ALA A 209 -10.43 -31.19 -2.95
N LYS A 210 -9.54 -32.19 -2.92
CA LYS A 210 -8.43 -32.27 -1.94
C LYS A 210 -7.15 -31.61 -2.43
N ALA A 211 -6.92 -31.63 -3.74
CA ALA A 211 -5.78 -30.97 -4.35
C ALA A 211 -6.09 -30.49 -5.77
N VAL A 212 -5.32 -29.51 -6.26
CA VAL A 212 -5.38 -29.00 -7.62
C VAL A 212 -4.01 -29.13 -8.30
N LEU A 213 -3.99 -29.72 -9.49
CA LEU A 213 -2.85 -29.71 -10.39
C LEU A 213 -3.11 -28.76 -11.55
N VAL A 214 -2.13 -27.91 -11.89
CA VAL A 214 -2.24 -26.93 -12.98
C VAL A 214 -1.19 -27.23 -14.06
N VAL A 215 -1.64 -27.42 -15.30
CA VAL A 215 -0.76 -27.56 -16.47
C VAL A 215 -0.89 -26.36 -17.39
N THR A 216 0.23 -25.83 -17.90
CA THR A 216 0.20 -24.85 -18.99
C THR A 216 -0.10 -25.59 -20.30
N GLY A 217 -1.29 -25.38 -20.87
CA GLY A 217 -1.80 -26.17 -21.99
C GLY A 217 -0.96 -26.05 -23.29
N PRO A 218 -0.97 -27.06 -24.17
CA PRO A 218 -0.20 -27.06 -25.42
C PRO A 218 -0.56 -25.95 -26.41
N ARG A 219 -1.75 -25.33 -26.29
CA ARG A 219 -2.16 -24.16 -27.10
C ARG A 219 -1.92 -22.81 -26.42
N SER A 220 -1.45 -22.80 -25.18
CA SER A 220 -1.27 -21.59 -24.38
C SER A 220 0.15 -21.01 -24.46
N PRO A 221 0.35 -19.72 -24.09
CA PRO A 221 1.68 -19.16 -23.89
C PRO A 221 2.51 -19.98 -22.89
N ASN A 222 3.79 -20.19 -23.17
CA ASN A 222 4.71 -20.99 -22.34
C ASN A 222 4.25 -22.47 -22.21
N ALA A 223 3.72 -23.03 -23.31
CA ALA A 223 3.16 -24.37 -23.39
C ALA A 223 4.02 -25.44 -22.72
N GLY A 224 3.44 -26.17 -21.76
CA GLY A 224 4.11 -27.25 -21.03
C GLY A 224 5.09 -26.81 -19.92
N GLU A 225 5.37 -25.52 -19.76
CA GLU A 225 6.23 -25.04 -18.66
C GLU A 225 5.49 -25.03 -17.31
N THR A 226 6.21 -25.43 -16.26
CA THR A 226 5.78 -25.25 -14.86
C THR A 226 5.68 -23.77 -14.51
N ILE A 227 4.67 -23.42 -13.71
CA ILE A 227 4.41 -22.05 -13.29
C ILE A 227 5.47 -21.63 -12.25
N PRO A 228 6.23 -20.54 -12.44
CA PRO A 228 7.15 -20.04 -11.44
C PRO A 228 6.40 -19.56 -10.20
N MET A 229 6.99 -19.71 -9.03
CA MET A 229 6.38 -19.22 -7.78
C MET A 229 6.40 -17.69 -7.77
N SER A 230 5.27 -17.10 -7.43
CA SER A 230 5.14 -15.65 -7.27
C SER A 230 5.57 -15.22 -5.87
N PHE A 231 5.88 -13.94 -5.72
CA PHE A 231 5.77 -13.29 -4.42
C PHE A 231 4.34 -13.48 -3.88
N ASP A 232 4.23 -13.72 -2.58
CA ASP A 232 2.96 -13.99 -1.90
C ASP A 232 3.08 -13.56 -0.44
N THR A 233 2.36 -12.51 -0.06
CA THR A 233 2.37 -11.97 1.31
C THR A 233 1.55 -12.81 2.28
N ALA A 234 0.80 -13.81 1.78
CA ALA A 234 -0.01 -14.68 2.63
C ALA A 234 0.83 -15.38 3.70
N LEU A 235 0.41 -15.20 4.95
CA LEU A 235 1.02 -15.88 6.10
C LEU A 235 0.73 -17.39 6.05
N ALA A 236 -0.49 -17.76 5.67
CA ALA A 236 -0.99 -19.13 5.51
C ALA A 236 -1.03 -19.62 4.05
N GLY A 237 -1.34 -20.91 3.86
CA GLY A 237 -1.79 -21.47 2.58
C GLY A 237 -3.28 -21.20 2.29
N SER A 238 -3.72 -21.59 1.10
CA SER A 238 -5.07 -21.34 0.59
C SER A 238 -6.14 -22.31 1.12
N GLY A 239 -5.80 -23.24 2.02
CA GLY A 239 -6.72 -24.27 2.50
C GLY A 239 -6.89 -25.44 1.51
N ILE A 240 -5.98 -25.59 0.54
CA ILE A 240 -5.90 -26.71 -0.40
C ILE A 240 -4.46 -26.91 -0.90
N VAL A 241 -4.08 -28.17 -1.15
CA VAL A 241 -2.80 -28.52 -1.79
C VAL A 241 -2.84 -28.20 -3.28
N ALA A 242 -1.89 -27.45 -3.80
CA ALA A 242 -1.88 -26.99 -5.19
C ALA A 242 -0.46 -26.98 -5.81
N ALA A 243 -0.30 -27.62 -6.96
CA ALA A 243 0.98 -27.67 -7.68
C ALA A 243 0.79 -27.44 -9.19
N SER A 244 1.77 -26.82 -9.82
CA SER A 244 1.95 -26.86 -11.26
C SER A 244 2.66 -28.15 -11.66
N ILE A 245 2.26 -28.72 -12.80
CA ILE A 245 2.94 -29.83 -13.46
C ILE A 245 3.32 -29.45 -14.89
N SER A 246 4.38 -30.07 -15.42
CA SER A 246 4.83 -29.86 -16.78
C SER A 246 3.90 -30.51 -17.82
N GLY A 247 4.04 -30.09 -19.06
CA GLY A 247 3.36 -30.71 -20.20
C GLY A 247 3.74 -32.17 -20.40
N ALA A 248 4.96 -32.59 -20.00
CA ALA A 248 5.39 -33.98 -20.07
C ALA A 248 4.66 -34.85 -19.03
N VAL A 249 4.58 -34.39 -17.77
CA VAL A 249 3.81 -35.07 -16.71
C VAL A 249 2.33 -35.17 -17.10
N ALA A 250 1.75 -34.06 -17.60
CA ALA A 250 0.36 -34.05 -18.04
C ALA A 250 0.11 -34.93 -19.29
N LYS A 251 1.10 -35.08 -20.19
CA LYS A 251 1.03 -36.05 -21.29
C LYS A 251 0.94 -37.48 -20.76
N GLY A 252 1.80 -37.86 -19.80
CA GLY A 252 1.75 -39.19 -19.18
C GLY A 252 0.40 -39.52 -18.53
N ILE A 253 -0.25 -38.52 -17.93
CA ILE A 253 -1.65 -38.63 -17.44
C ILE A 253 -2.63 -38.91 -18.59
N PHE A 254 -2.53 -38.18 -19.70
CA PHE A 254 -3.46 -38.31 -20.83
C PHE A 254 -3.20 -39.55 -21.69
N ASP A 255 -1.99 -40.09 -21.71
CA ASP A 255 -1.67 -41.34 -22.41
C ASP A 255 -2.46 -42.55 -21.85
N ALA A 256 -2.96 -42.45 -20.62
CA ALA A 256 -3.91 -43.42 -20.01
C ALA A 256 -5.35 -43.32 -20.57
N ILE A 257 -5.65 -42.35 -21.45
CA ILE A 257 -6.99 -42.12 -22.00
C ILE A 257 -7.00 -42.42 -23.52
N PRO A 258 -7.50 -43.60 -23.95
CA PRO A 258 -7.48 -43.97 -25.37
C PRO A 258 -8.18 -42.95 -26.27
N GLY A 259 -7.45 -42.46 -27.29
CA GLY A 259 -7.99 -41.57 -28.31
C GLY A 259 -8.27 -40.12 -27.87
N LYS A 260 -7.68 -39.64 -26.77
CA LYS A 260 -7.85 -38.25 -26.31
C LYS A 260 -6.53 -37.66 -25.82
N THR A 261 -6.01 -36.64 -26.49
CA THR A 261 -4.84 -35.89 -26.01
C THR A 261 -5.24 -34.66 -25.20
N LEU A 262 -4.30 -34.09 -24.44
CA LEU A 262 -4.46 -32.80 -23.76
C LEU A 262 -4.72 -31.66 -24.76
N GLN A 263 -4.14 -31.75 -25.97
CA GLN A 263 -4.33 -30.76 -27.03
C GLN A 263 -5.77 -30.77 -27.56
N ASP A 264 -6.32 -31.95 -27.85
CA ASP A 264 -7.72 -32.09 -28.30
C ASP A 264 -8.70 -31.60 -27.23
N ALA A 265 -8.40 -31.92 -25.95
CA ALA A 265 -9.19 -31.48 -24.81
C ALA A 265 -9.16 -29.95 -24.64
N GLN A 266 -8.00 -29.32 -24.76
CA GLN A 266 -7.88 -27.86 -24.73
C GLN A 266 -8.58 -27.22 -25.94
N GLN A 267 -8.38 -27.74 -27.14
CA GLN A 267 -8.98 -27.19 -28.37
C GLN A 267 -10.51 -27.16 -28.32
N ALA A 268 -11.16 -28.18 -27.74
CA ALA A 268 -12.60 -28.17 -27.53
C ALA A 268 -13.07 -27.03 -26.59
N LEU A 269 -12.27 -26.71 -25.57
CA LEU A 269 -12.56 -25.69 -24.56
C LEU A 269 -12.28 -24.25 -25.03
N ASP A 270 -11.35 -24.06 -25.96
CA ASP A 270 -10.82 -22.73 -26.34
C ASP A 270 -11.84 -21.79 -27.00
N SER A 271 -12.91 -22.35 -27.56
CA SER A 271 -14.08 -21.60 -28.03
C SER A 271 -14.89 -20.92 -26.91
N ALA A 272 -14.50 -21.11 -25.64
CA ALA A 272 -15.23 -20.73 -24.43
C ALA A 272 -16.64 -21.32 -24.32
N ASN A 273 -16.94 -22.41 -25.05
CA ASN A 273 -18.22 -23.09 -24.97
C ASN A 273 -18.43 -23.71 -23.56
N PRO A 274 -19.37 -23.20 -22.74
CA PRO A 274 -19.57 -23.65 -21.35
C PRO A 274 -20.22 -25.03 -21.26
N HIS A 275 -20.62 -25.63 -22.38
CA HIS A 275 -21.19 -26.97 -22.44
C HIS A 275 -20.13 -28.08 -22.60
N VAL A 276 -18.85 -27.73 -22.83
CA VAL A 276 -17.76 -28.72 -22.90
C VAL A 276 -17.37 -29.13 -21.49
N ALA A 277 -17.92 -30.27 -21.05
CA ALA A 277 -17.70 -30.81 -19.73
C ALA A 277 -16.25 -31.29 -19.49
N GLY A 278 -15.80 -31.13 -18.24
CA GLY A 278 -14.69 -31.92 -17.72
C GLY A 278 -15.03 -33.41 -17.63
N PHE A 279 -14.03 -34.25 -17.36
CA PHE A 279 -14.19 -35.71 -17.32
C PHE A 279 -13.29 -36.35 -16.27
N ALA A 280 -13.71 -37.50 -15.73
CA ALA A 280 -12.86 -38.33 -14.89
C ALA A 280 -11.75 -39.00 -15.70
N ILE A 281 -10.58 -39.20 -15.09
CA ILE A 281 -9.46 -39.95 -15.67
C ILE A 281 -9.40 -41.30 -14.93
N PRO A 282 -10.12 -42.33 -15.42
CA PRO A 282 -10.27 -43.58 -14.68
C PRO A 282 -8.95 -44.33 -14.54
N ASN A 283 -8.80 -45.08 -13.44
CA ASN A 283 -7.61 -45.86 -13.11
C ASN A 283 -6.32 -45.06 -12.87
N VAL A 284 -6.37 -43.72 -12.90
CA VAL A 284 -5.23 -42.86 -12.52
C VAL A 284 -5.43 -42.36 -11.09
N THR A 285 -4.63 -42.91 -10.17
CA THR A 285 -4.46 -42.36 -8.81
C THR A 285 -3.21 -41.50 -8.80
N VAL A 286 -3.33 -40.30 -8.24
CA VAL A 286 -2.21 -39.35 -8.11
C VAL A 286 -1.96 -39.08 -6.63
N THR A 287 -0.69 -39.04 -6.23
CA THR A 287 -0.27 -38.47 -4.95
C THR A 287 0.48 -37.17 -5.21
N VAL A 288 0.01 -36.08 -4.61
CA VAL A 288 0.62 -34.75 -4.68
C VAL A 288 1.24 -34.44 -3.32
N HIS A 289 2.55 -34.26 -3.29
CA HIS A 289 3.27 -33.69 -2.16
C HIS A 289 3.64 -32.26 -2.53
N ALA A 290 2.98 -31.28 -1.93
CA ALA A 290 3.34 -29.87 -2.08
C ALA A 290 4.14 -29.41 -0.86
N MET A 291 5.27 -28.75 -1.11
CA MET A 291 6.11 -28.16 -0.07
C MET A 291 6.47 -26.72 -0.45
N VAL A 292 5.68 -25.76 0.04
CA VAL A 292 6.01 -24.33 -0.02
C VAL A 292 6.88 -23.97 1.19
N GLN A 293 8.11 -23.54 0.94
CA GLN A 293 8.92 -22.86 1.93
C GLN A 293 8.63 -21.35 1.86
N ARG A 294 7.93 -20.83 2.87
CA ARG A 294 7.70 -19.39 3.05
C ARG A 294 8.94 -18.79 3.69
N GLU A 295 9.61 -17.89 2.99
CA GLU A 295 10.81 -17.23 3.47
C GLU A 295 10.42 -16.07 4.38
N LYS A 296 10.64 -16.23 5.70
CA LYS A 296 10.40 -15.16 6.66
C LYS A 296 11.60 -14.21 6.71
N LYS A 297 11.31 -12.90 6.75
CA LYS A 297 12.28 -11.86 7.11
C LYS A 297 11.74 -11.05 8.29
N THR A 298 12.63 -10.30 8.91
CA THR A 298 12.30 -9.31 9.94
C THR A 298 12.25 -7.93 9.30
N GLY A 299 11.09 -7.27 9.37
CA GLY A 299 10.94 -5.84 9.13
C GLY A 299 11.08 -5.08 10.45
N ASN A 300 11.20 -3.77 10.41
CA ASN A 300 11.52 -2.98 11.60
C ASN A 300 10.85 -1.62 11.58
N ASN A 301 9.87 -1.36 12.45
CA ASN A 301 9.42 0.01 12.64
C ASN A 301 10.46 0.78 13.48
N VAL A 302 10.68 2.05 13.19
CA VAL A 302 11.49 2.92 14.06
C VAL A 302 10.58 3.86 14.81
N ALA A 303 10.56 3.79 16.14
CA ALA A 303 9.69 4.63 16.95
C ALA A 303 10.39 5.17 18.20
N ALA A 304 10.23 6.47 18.44
CA ALA A 304 10.71 7.17 19.62
C ALA A 304 9.64 8.15 20.12
N TYR A 305 9.89 8.80 21.26
CA TYR A 305 9.05 9.90 21.71
C TYR A 305 9.81 11.09 22.25
N LEU A 306 9.24 12.28 22.03
CA LEU A 306 9.60 13.50 22.73
C LEU A 306 8.73 13.61 23.98
N PRO A 307 9.30 13.62 25.19
CA PRO A 307 8.53 13.81 26.41
C PRO A 307 7.83 15.17 26.42
N ALA A 308 6.64 15.22 27.02
CA ALA A 308 6.00 16.46 27.43
C ALA A 308 6.97 17.30 28.31
N THR A 309 6.92 18.63 28.18
CA THR A 309 7.69 19.55 29.04
C THR A 309 7.03 19.78 30.40
N THR A 310 5.77 19.37 30.55
CA THR A 310 4.98 19.42 31.79
C THR A 310 4.49 18.01 32.17
N ALA A 311 4.02 17.84 33.40
CA ALA A 311 3.50 16.55 33.86
C ALA A 311 2.17 16.20 33.18
N VAL A 312 2.10 15.05 32.50
CA VAL A 312 0.89 14.56 31.81
C VAL A 312 -0.14 13.89 32.74
N ALA A 313 0.04 13.97 34.06
CA ALA A 313 -0.89 13.36 35.02
C ALA A 313 -2.25 14.08 34.97
N GLY A 314 -3.31 13.32 34.68
CA GLY A 314 -4.66 13.89 34.48
C GLY A 314 -4.93 14.40 33.05
N VAL A 315 -3.95 14.39 32.15
CA VAL A 315 -4.17 14.72 30.73
C VAL A 315 -4.83 13.53 30.03
N ALA A 316 -6.12 13.66 29.67
CA ALA A 316 -6.84 12.64 28.93
C ALA A 316 -6.20 12.44 27.54
N LYS A 317 -5.84 11.19 27.19
CA LYS A 317 -5.05 10.83 25.99
C LYS A 317 -3.69 11.55 25.87
N PRO A 318 -2.70 11.26 26.74
CA PRO A 318 -1.48 12.05 26.90
C PRO A 318 -0.45 11.97 25.75
N TRP A 319 -0.83 11.47 24.57
CA TRP A 319 0.04 11.29 23.40
C TRP A 319 -0.54 11.94 22.15
N ILE A 320 0.33 12.47 21.29
CA ILE A 320 0.06 12.73 19.86
C ILE A 320 1.08 11.91 19.07
N ALA A 321 0.69 11.43 17.90
CA ALA A 321 1.55 10.65 17.03
C ALA A 321 1.77 11.35 15.69
N LEU A 322 3.02 11.40 15.24
CA LEU A 322 3.42 11.71 13.87
C LEU A 322 3.98 10.45 13.23
N GLY A 323 3.67 10.20 11.96
CA GLY A 323 4.33 9.10 11.25
C GLY A 323 4.19 9.11 9.74
N ALA A 324 5.03 8.29 9.13
CA ALA A 324 5.14 8.02 7.70
C ALA A 324 5.73 6.60 7.56
N HIS A 325 5.54 5.92 6.43
CA HIS A 325 6.42 4.80 6.13
C HIS A 325 7.78 5.29 5.64
N TYR A 326 8.78 4.42 5.75
CA TYR A 326 10.14 4.72 5.32
C TYR A 326 10.73 3.63 4.40
N ASP A 327 10.08 2.47 4.29
CA ASP A 327 10.39 1.52 3.22
C ASP A 327 9.90 2.02 1.85
N HIS A 328 10.36 1.36 0.80
CA HIS A 328 9.88 1.51 -0.57
C HIS A 328 10.20 0.21 -1.36
N LEU A 329 10.09 0.22 -2.68
CA LEU A 329 10.08 -0.98 -3.54
C LEU A 329 11.43 -1.68 -3.80
N GLY A 330 12.56 -1.20 -3.25
CA GLY A 330 13.88 -1.80 -3.50
C GLY A 330 14.31 -1.68 -4.97
N HIS A 331 14.53 -2.81 -5.63
CA HIS A 331 14.76 -2.90 -7.08
C HIS A 331 13.47 -3.20 -7.88
N GLY A 332 12.30 -3.13 -7.24
CA GLY A 332 11.00 -3.51 -7.81
C GLY A 332 10.72 -5.01 -7.76
N GLU A 333 11.39 -5.75 -6.88
CA GLU A 333 11.23 -7.20 -6.72
C GLU A 333 10.02 -7.62 -5.86
N ALA A 334 9.41 -6.66 -5.16
CA ALA A 334 8.20 -6.82 -4.36
C ALA A 334 7.35 -5.53 -4.42
N GLY A 335 6.15 -5.56 -3.85
CA GLY A 335 5.18 -4.46 -3.94
C GLY A 335 4.60 -4.26 -5.35
N ASN A 336 4.10 -3.06 -5.65
CA ASN A 336 3.34 -2.77 -6.88
C ASN A 336 4.13 -1.90 -7.88
N THR A 337 5.35 -2.30 -8.26
CA THR A 337 6.18 -1.54 -9.21
C THR A 337 5.45 -1.21 -10.52
N LEU A 338 5.65 0.02 -11.01
CA LEU A 338 5.17 0.53 -12.29
C LEU A 338 6.31 0.75 -13.30
N ALA A 339 7.50 0.19 -13.03
CA ALA A 339 8.65 0.22 -13.93
C ALA A 339 8.36 -0.46 -15.28
N THR A 340 8.97 0.04 -16.36
CA THR A 340 8.92 -0.64 -17.66
C THR A 340 9.94 -1.79 -17.72
N LYS A 341 9.94 -2.58 -18.79
CA LYS A 341 10.91 -3.68 -18.95
C LYS A 341 12.35 -3.18 -19.06
N GLU A 342 12.53 -1.97 -19.60
CA GLU A 342 13.80 -1.27 -19.74
C GLU A 342 14.31 -0.70 -18.40
N ASP A 343 13.42 -0.60 -17.41
CA ASP A 343 13.68 -0.13 -16.04
C ASP A 343 13.69 -1.28 -15.01
N ALA A 344 13.50 -2.53 -15.44
CA ALA A 344 13.47 -3.69 -14.57
C ALA A 344 14.77 -3.81 -13.74
N SER A 345 14.64 -4.13 -12.45
CA SER A 345 15.73 -4.26 -11.49
C SER A 345 16.54 -2.98 -11.21
N LYS A 346 16.08 -1.80 -11.64
CA LYS A 346 16.68 -0.52 -11.21
C LYS A 346 16.18 -0.14 -9.81
N ILE A 347 17.02 0.58 -9.06
CA ILE A 347 16.67 1.11 -7.74
C ILE A 347 15.45 2.03 -7.87
N HIS A 348 14.41 1.73 -7.09
CA HIS A 348 13.28 2.61 -6.87
C HIS A 348 13.68 3.54 -5.72
N PHE A 349 14.01 4.80 -6.01
CA PHE A 349 14.57 5.70 -5.01
C PHE A 349 13.54 6.16 -3.98
N GLY A 350 12.26 6.25 -4.35
CA GLY A 350 11.18 6.60 -3.44
C GLY A 350 11.41 7.94 -2.76
N ALA A 351 11.66 8.97 -3.57
CA ALA A 351 11.99 10.32 -3.11
C ALA A 351 10.75 11.09 -2.63
N ASP A 352 9.64 11.01 -3.35
CA ASP A 352 8.34 11.44 -2.81
C ASP A 352 7.66 10.32 -2.05
N ASP A 353 7.84 9.08 -2.50
CA ASP A 353 7.20 7.90 -1.94
C ASP A 353 8.21 6.97 -1.25
N ASN A 354 8.50 7.08 0.04
CA ASN A 354 8.02 8.09 0.99
C ASN A 354 9.17 8.76 1.78
N ALA A 355 10.29 9.04 1.10
CA ALA A 355 11.36 9.83 1.70
C ALA A 355 10.90 11.26 2.03
N SER A 356 9.93 11.84 1.32
CA SER A 356 9.38 13.17 1.61
C SER A 356 8.57 13.18 2.92
N GLY A 357 7.69 12.20 3.16
CA GLY A 357 6.94 12.09 4.41
C GLY A 357 7.82 11.72 5.60
N SER A 358 8.76 10.79 5.41
CA SER A 358 9.78 10.50 6.44
C SER A 358 10.62 11.74 6.79
N ALA A 359 11.05 12.52 5.79
CA ALA A 359 11.75 13.79 6.03
C ALA A 359 10.86 14.81 6.75
N ALA A 360 9.58 14.90 6.39
CA ALA A 360 8.63 15.81 7.03
C ALA A 360 8.42 15.47 8.51
N VAL A 361 8.27 14.19 8.85
CA VAL A 361 8.13 13.72 10.24
C VAL A 361 9.40 14.02 11.05
N LEU A 362 10.59 13.78 10.51
CA LEU A 362 11.86 14.13 11.17
C LEU A 362 11.99 15.63 11.43
N ALA A 363 11.66 16.46 10.44
CA ALA A 363 11.75 17.92 10.55
C ALA A 363 10.68 18.51 11.49
N ALA A 364 9.44 18.01 11.44
CA ALA A 364 8.37 18.42 12.35
C ALA A 364 8.69 18.02 13.81
N ALA A 365 9.21 16.81 14.03
CA ALA A 365 9.70 16.38 15.34
C ALA A 365 10.85 17.27 15.84
N ALA A 366 11.80 17.65 14.99
CA ALA A 366 12.88 18.58 15.35
C ALA A 366 12.33 19.96 15.78
N THR A 367 11.35 20.51 15.06
CA THR A 367 10.63 21.73 15.45
C THR A 367 9.96 21.58 16.82
N LEU A 368 9.15 20.52 17.00
CA LEU A 368 8.43 20.26 18.26
C LEU A 368 9.36 20.01 19.46
N ALA A 369 10.56 19.45 19.24
CA ALA A 369 11.56 19.24 20.29
C ALA A 369 12.00 20.56 20.95
N THR A 370 11.98 21.67 20.20
CA THR A 370 12.35 23.02 20.69
C THR A 370 11.21 23.79 21.36
N GLN A 371 9.96 23.32 21.23
CA GLN A 371 8.78 24.00 21.75
C GLN A 371 8.31 23.40 23.10
N PRO A 372 7.54 24.14 23.92
CA PRO A 372 6.76 23.54 25.01
C PRO A 372 5.81 22.46 24.47
N ARG A 373 5.59 21.39 25.25
CA ARG A 373 4.75 20.26 24.87
C ARG A 373 3.90 19.82 26.06
N HIS A 374 2.58 19.91 25.92
CA HIS A 374 1.62 19.46 26.95
C HIS A 374 1.28 17.96 26.88
N ARG A 375 1.62 17.31 25.76
CA ARG A 375 1.48 15.86 25.53
C ARG A 375 2.82 15.29 25.08
N ASN A 376 3.02 13.98 25.26
CA ASN A 376 4.14 13.29 24.64
C ASN A 376 3.92 13.23 23.12
N VAL A 377 4.97 13.36 22.33
CA VAL A 377 4.90 13.19 20.86
C VAL A 377 5.57 11.87 20.50
N LEU A 378 4.77 10.87 20.13
CA LEU A 378 5.23 9.68 19.42
C LEU A 378 5.66 10.10 18.01
N VAL A 379 6.86 9.68 17.62
CA VAL A 379 7.41 9.88 16.27
C VAL A 379 7.74 8.48 15.75
N ALA A 380 7.02 8.04 14.71
CA ALA A 380 7.05 6.66 14.24
C ALA A 380 7.27 6.58 12.73
N PHE A 381 8.07 5.61 12.32
CA PHE A 381 8.41 5.32 10.93
C PHE A 381 8.08 3.85 10.65
N TRP A 382 7.16 3.61 9.72
CA TRP A 382 6.61 2.29 9.44
C TRP A 382 7.39 1.57 8.34
N SER A 383 7.44 0.24 8.46
CA SER A 383 8.12 -0.66 7.53
C SER A 383 7.11 -1.64 6.91
N GLY A 384 7.28 -1.98 5.64
CA GLY A 384 6.38 -2.85 4.90
C GLY A 384 5.03 -2.21 4.56
N GLU A 385 4.94 -0.90 4.43
CA GLU A 385 3.70 -0.25 3.94
C GLU A 385 3.34 -0.81 2.56
N GLU A 386 4.34 -0.84 1.68
CA GLU A 386 4.36 -1.38 0.31
C GLU A 386 3.91 -2.85 0.19
N LEU A 387 3.99 -3.57 1.31
CA LEU A 387 3.64 -4.98 1.44
C LEU A 387 2.25 -5.19 2.07
N GLY A 388 1.53 -4.11 2.38
CA GLY A 388 0.17 -4.10 2.91
C GLY A 388 0.06 -3.64 4.37
N LEU A 389 0.67 -2.51 4.73
CA LEU A 389 0.60 -1.88 6.06
C LEU A 389 1.11 -2.77 7.22
N ILE A 390 2.02 -3.72 6.94
CA ILE A 390 2.37 -4.78 7.89
C ILE A 390 3.08 -4.23 9.14
N GLY A 391 3.85 -3.15 9.01
CA GLY A 391 4.56 -2.51 10.13
C GLY A 391 3.63 -1.78 11.09
N SER A 392 2.77 -0.88 10.61
CA SER A 392 1.78 -0.22 11.48
C SER A 392 0.77 -1.23 12.05
N GLY A 393 0.37 -2.23 11.27
CA GLY A 393 -0.43 -3.37 11.75
C GLY A 393 0.22 -4.10 12.92
N ALA A 394 1.50 -4.48 12.79
CA ALA A 394 2.26 -5.11 13.87
C ALA A 394 2.39 -4.22 15.11
N PHE A 395 2.57 -2.91 14.94
CA PHE A 395 2.54 -1.94 16.04
C PHE A 395 1.17 -1.95 16.74
N ALA A 396 0.07 -1.85 15.99
CA ALA A 396 -1.27 -1.77 16.57
C ALA A 396 -1.74 -3.08 17.21
N ALA A 397 -1.23 -4.23 16.75
CA ALA A 397 -1.49 -5.54 17.36
C ALA A 397 -0.81 -5.69 18.73
N LYS A 398 0.35 -5.06 18.96
CA LYS A 398 1.10 -5.12 20.22
C LYS A 398 1.74 -3.76 20.57
N PRO A 399 0.93 -2.73 20.87
CA PRO A 399 1.41 -1.37 20.90
C PRO A 399 2.17 -1.07 22.21
N PRO A 400 3.39 -0.51 22.17
CA PRO A 400 4.16 -0.14 23.38
C PRO A 400 3.49 0.91 24.28
N ILE A 401 2.55 1.67 23.72
CA ILE A 401 1.65 2.58 24.43
C ILE A 401 0.21 2.27 24.02
N PRO A 402 -0.80 2.37 24.91
CA PRO A 402 -2.19 2.12 24.52
C PRO A 402 -2.66 3.05 23.38
N LEU A 403 -3.26 2.51 22.33
CA LEU A 403 -3.72 3.29 21.17
C LEU A 403 -4.83 4.29 21.54
N ASP A 404 -5.69 3.93 22.50
CA ASP A 404 -6.72 4.80 23.05
C ASP A 404 -6.14 6.00 23.81
N ALA A 405 -4.88 5.92 24.28
CA ALA A 405 -4.15 7.03 24.88
C ALA A 405 -3.58 8.03 23.86
N ILE A 406 -3.73 7.78 22.55
CA ILE A 406 -3.32 8.69 21.47
C ILE A 406 -4.49 9.62 21.11
N ALA A 407 -4.27 10.92 21.30
CA ALA A 407 -5.22 12.00 21.03
C ALA A 407 -5.41 12.25 19.53
N ALA A 408 -4.34 12.11 18.75
CA ALA A 408 -4.34 12.30 17.30
C ALA A 408 -3.16 11.58 16.63
N TYR A 409 -3.35 11.17 15.37
CA TYR A 409 -2.29 10.70 14.48
C TYR A 409 -2.20 11.58 13.22
N LEU A 410 -1.00 12.06 12.88
CA LEU A 410 -0.73 12.82 11.65
C LEU A 410 0.16 11.96 10.74
N ASN A 411 -0.39 11.53 9.61
CA ASN A 411 0.27 10.68 8.61
C ASN A 411 0.84 11.52 7.46
N PHE A 412 2.06 11.22 7.01
CA PHE A 412 2.71 11.89 5.88
C PHE A 412 3.05 10.87 4.80
N ASP A 413 2.56 11.14 3.60
CA ASP A 413 2.59 10.22 2.46
C ASP A 413 2.59 11.07 1.18
N MET A 414 3.60 10.92 0.32
CA MET A 414 3.79 11.70 -0.91
C MET A 414 3.54 13.22 -0.73
N VAL A 415 4.37 13.87 0.09
CA VAL A 415 4.23 15.28 0.50
C VAL A 415 5.24 16.25 -0.14
N GLY A 416 6.08 15.79 -1.07
CA GLY A 416 7.16 16.53 -1.69
C GLY A 416 6.90 16.98 -3.13
N ARG A 417 5.71 16.75 -3.72
CA ARG A 417 5.41 17.00 -5.13
C ARG A 417 4.23 17.95 -5.34
N MET A 418 4.11 18.95 -4.47
CA MET A 418 3.05 19.97 -4.53
C MET A 418 2.99 20.66 -5.89
N GLN A 419 1.77 20.95 -6.34
CA GLN A 419 1.48 21.71 -7.56
C GLN A 419 0.39 22.75 -7.25
N ASP A 420 0.51 23.93 -7.85
CA ASP A 420 -0.43 25.05 -7.70
C ASP A 420 -0.76 25.43 -6.24
N ASN A 421 0.17 25.30 -5.29
CA ASN A 421 -0.03 25.57 -3.84
C ASN A 421 -1.13 24.68 -3.18
N LYS A 422 -1.54 23.58 -3.84
CA LYS A 422 -2.61 22.68 -3.36
C LYS A 422 -2.07 21.61 -2.43
N LEU A 423 -2.59 21.58 -1.21
CA LEU A 423 -2.32 20.54 -0.23
C LEU A 423 -3.60 19.77 0.10
N THR A 424 -3.58 18.45 -0.07
CA THR A 424 -4.71 17.60 0.32
C THR A 424 -4.56 17.16 1.76
N ILE A 425 -5.59 17.40 2.57
CA ILE A 425 -5.69 16.90 3.94
C ILE A 425 -6.86 15.92 4.02
N GLN A 426 -6.54 14.64 4.20
CA GLN A 426 -7.51 13.54 4.23
C GLN A 426 -7.87 13.15 5.68
N ALA A 427 -8.83 12.23 5.84
CA ALA A 427 -9.38 11.82 7.14
C ALA A 427 -9.99 12.96 7.99
N THR A 428 -10.31 14.12 7.38
CA THR A 428 -10.83 15.30 8.10
C THR A 428 -12.21 15.10 8.72
N GLY A 429 -12.92 14.01 8.40
CA GLY A 429 -14.16 13.61 9.05
C GLY A 429 -13.95 12.95 10.42
N THR A 430 -12.73 12.52 10.76
CA THR A 430 -12.46 11.73 11.99
C THR A 430 -12.54 12.52 13.29
N SER A 431 -12.71 13.84 13.23
CA SER A 431 -13.01 14.66 14.42
C SER A 431 -13.68 15.98 14.04
N PRO A 432 -14.68 16.48 14.80
CA PRO A 432 -15.18 17.84 14.63
C PRO A 432 -14.13 18.92 14.95
N ALA A 433 -13.04 18.58 15.65
CA ALA A 433 -11.96 19.51 15.97
C ALA A 433 -11.18 19.97 14.73
N TRP A 434 -11.16 19.17 13.67
CA TRP A 434 -10.27 19.36 12.51
C TRP A 434 -10.51 20.66 11.75
N ALA A 435 -11.75 21.04 11.49
CA ALA A 435 -12.05 22.27 10.75
C ALA A 435 -11.34 23.50 11.35
N LYS A 436 -11.48 23.69 12.68
CA LYS A 436 -10.89 24.81 13.41
C LYS A 436 -9.37 24.70 13.52
N VAL A 437 -8.84 23.51 13.83
CA VAL A 437 -7.38 23.31 13.99
C VAL A 437 -6.63 23.55 12.68
N ILE A 438 -7.18 23.04 11.57
CA ILE A 438 -6.64 23.20 10.22
C ILE A 438 -6.71 24.67 9.79
N GLU A 439 -7.89 25.30 9.87
CA GLU A 439 -8.09 26.70 9.50
C GLU A 439 -7.10 27.61 10.23
N GLN A 440 -7.02 27.50 11.56
CA GLN A 440 -6.15 28.35 12.37
C GLN A 440 -4.65 28.13 12.10
N SER A 441 -4.24 26.92 11.72
CA SER A 441 -2.86 26.66 11.32
C SER A 441 -2.56 27.17 9.90
N ASN A 442 -3.54 27.15 8.99
CA ASN A 442 -3.34 27.54 7.61
C ASN A 442 -3.23 29.06 7.40
N ILE A 443 -3.68 29.88 8.36
CA ILE A 443 -3.50 31.35 8.33
C ILE A 443 -2.04 31.75 8.08
N ALA A 444 -1.08 31.01 8.65
CA ALA A 444 0.35 31.26 8.45
C ALA A 444 0.96 30.49 7.28
N ALA A 445 0.43 29.31 6.95
CA ALA A 445 0.98 28.44 5.91
C ALA A 445 0.53 28.81 4.49
N GLY A 446 -0.69 29.33 4.33
CA GLY A 446 -1.20 29.88 3.07
C GLY A 446 -1.49 28.85 1.98
N PHE A 447 -1.80 27.60 2.31
CA PHE A 447 -2.11 26.56 1.32
C PHE A 447 -3.55 26.64 0.79
N ASP A 448 -3.73 26.27 -0.47
CA ASP A 448 -5.03 26.01 -1.07
C ASP A 448 -5.49 24.59 -0.70
N LEU A 449 -6.12 24.48 0.48
CA LEU A 449 -6.43 23.20 1.11
C LEU A 449 -7.58 22.44 0.43
N LEU A 450 -7.31 21.21 -0.02
CA LEU A 450 -8.33 20.24 -0.39
C LEU A 450 -8.64 19.34 0.82
N LEU A 451 -9.71 19.65 1.54
CA LEU A 451 -10.15 18.86 2.70
C LEU A 451 -11.00 17.67 2.26
N GLN A 452 -10.52 16.45 2.51
CA GLN A 452 -11.22 15.21 2.24
C GLN A 452 -11.67 14.56 3.56
N PRO A 453 -12.99 14.38 3.80
CA PRO A 453 -13.46 13.76 5.04
C PRO A 453 -13.12 12.27 5.18
N ASP A 454 -12.93 11.58 4.06
CA ASP A 454 -12.75 10.13 3.97
C ASP A 454 -11.47 9.63 4.66
N PRO A 455 -11.57 8.77 5.69
CA PRO A 455 -10.43 8.22 6.41
C PRO A 455 -9.94 6.87 5.89
N TYR A 456 -10.59 6.27 4.89
CA TYR A 456 -10.33 4.89 4.46
C TYR A 456 -9.27 4.80 3.34
N GLN A 457 -8.22 5.63 3.45
CA GLN A 457 -7.07 5.65 2.54
C GLN A 457 -6.18 4.44 2.79
N PRO A 458 -5.56 3.84 1.74
CA PRO A 458 -4.80 2.59 1.86
C PRO A 458 -3.35 2.79 2.36
N THR A 459 -3.16 3.68 3.34
CA THR A 459 -1.87 4.03 3.98
C THR A 459 -1.99 3.81 5.50
N ASP A 460 -0.90 3.94 6.26
CA ASP A 460 -0.84 3.61 7.71
C ASP A 460 -1.90 4.32 8.58
N VAL A 461 -2.47 5.43 8.10
CA VAL A 461 -3.64 6.08 8.73
C VAL A 461 -4.82 5.12 8.95
N ALA A 462 -5.00 4.12 8.09
CA ALA A 462 -6.07 3.13 8.19
C ALA A 462 -5.99 2.33 9.50
N THR A 463 -4.78 2.01 9.96
CA THR A 463 -4.50 1.28 11.21
C THR A 463 -4.96 2.08 12.44
N PHE A 464 -4.69 3.38 12.45
CA PHE A 464 -5.06 4.30 13.54
C PHE A 464 -6.56 4.63 13.53
N ASN A 465 -7.14 4.87 12.35
CA ASN A 465 -8.59 5.10 12.18
C ASN A 465 -9.41 3.87 12.61
N SER A 466 -8.96 2.66 12.23
CA SER A 466 -9.57 1.39 12.67
C SER A 466 -9.37 1.09 14.17
N SER A 467 -8.58 1.91 14.87
CA SER A 467 -8.35 1.85 16.31
C SER A 467 -9.01 3.00 17.08
N GLY A 468 -9.84 3.81 16.43
CA GLY A 468 -10.58 4.91 17.07
C GLY A 468 -9.70 6.11 17.44
N VAL A 469 -8.57 6.28 16.74
CA VAL A 469 -7.69 7.43 16.87
C VAL A 469 -8.08 8.47 15.81
N PRO A 470 -8.38 9.72 16.20
CA PRO A 470 -8.57 10.83 15.26
C PRO A 470 -7.31 11.02 14.42
N SER A 471 -7.44 11.09 13.09
CA SER A 471 -6.26 11.18 12.22
C SER A 471 -6.42 12.19 11.10
N LEU A 472 -5.29 12.67 10.60
CA LEU A 472 -5.18 13.44 9.36
C LEU A 472 -4.06 12.84 8.51
N THR A 473 -4.23 12.79 7.18
CA THR A 473 -3.15 12.47 6.24
C THR A 473 -2.85 13.69 5.38
N PHE A 474 -1.57 14.03 5.25
CA PHE A 474 -1.06 15.07 4.36
C PHE A 474 -0.61 14.40 3.06
N PHE A 475 -1.07 14.93 1.91
CA PHE A 475 -0.80 14.35 0.58
C PHE A 475 -0.75 15.46 -0.48
N THR A 476 0.22 15.38 -1.40
CA THR A 476 0.38 16.37 -2.49
C THR A 476 -0.12 15.93 -3.86
N GLY A 477 -0.48 14.66 -4.03
CA GLY A 477 -1.07 14.12 -5.26
C GLY A 477 -0.18 13.10 -5.98
N THR A 478 -0.81 12.25 -6.79
CA THR A 478 -0.09 11.26 -7.61
C THR A 478 0.66 11.92 -8.77
N HIS A 479 1.84 11.42 -9.12
CA HIS A 479 2.61 11.86 -10.29
C HIS A 479 3.08 10.68 -11.16
N ALA A 480 3.54 10.96 -12.39
CA ALA A 480 3.90 9.94 -13.37
C ALA A 480 5.11 9.06 -12.99
N ASP A 481 5.88 9.47 -11.98
CA ASP A 481 7.05 8.76 -11.45
C ASP A 481 6.73 7.81 -10.28
N TYR A 482 5.49 7.82 -9.76
CA TYR A 482 5.05 6.95 -8.66
C TYR A 482 5.37 5.47 -8.95
N HIS A 483 5.90 4.77 -7.95
CA HIS A 483 6.35 3.37 -8.03
C HIS A 483 7.35 3.08 -9.15
N LYS A 484 8.26 4.02 -9.46
CA LYS A 484 9.30 3.85 -10.51
C LYS A 484 10.68 4.28 -10.05
N PRO A 485 11.75 3.79 -10.71
CA PRO A 485 13.12 4.29 -10.57
C PRO A 485 13.30 5.79 -10.87
N SER A 486 12.31 6.44 -11.46
CA SER A 486 12.34 7.87 -11.77
C SER A 486 11.79 8.76 -10.65
N ASP A 487 11.35 8.22 -9.50
CA ASP A 487 10.98 9.04 -8.33
C ASP A 487 12.23 9.49 -7.55
N THR A 488 12.88 10.56 -8.02
CA THR A 488 14.22 10.99 -7.61
C THR A 488 14.24 12.32 -6.84
N ALA A 489 15.21 12.48 -5.94
CA ALA A 489 15.28 13.60 -5.00
C ALA A 489 15.46 15.00 -5.65
N ASP A 490 15.83 15.08 -6.92
CA ASP A 490 15.88 16.34 -7.69
C ASP A 490 14.48 16.87 -8.07
N LYS A 491 13.45 16.02 -8.00
CA LYS A 491 12.06 16.36 -8.38
C LYS A 491 11.21 16.90 -7.23
N ILE A 492 11.74 16.92 -6.02
CA ILE A 492 11.03 17.33 -4.81
C ILE A 492 11.02 18.86 -4.68
N ASP A 493 9.85 19.42 -4.41
CA ASP A 493 9.70 20.81 -4.02
C ASP A 493 10.03 20.97 -2.53
N TYR A 494 11.27 21.36 -2.26
CA TYR A 494 11.77 21.53 -0.90
C TYR A 494 11.23 22.76 -0.18
N GLU A 495 10.74 23.77 -0.91
CA GLU A 495 10.15 24.97 -0.30
C GLU A 495 8.75 24.64 0.23
N ASP A 496 7.92 24.01 -0.60
CA ASP A 496 6.58 23.58 -0.19
C ASP A 496 6.61 22.42 0.82
N LEU A 497 7.58 21.50 0.72
CA LEU A 497 7.77 20.45 1.73
C LEU A 497 8.14 21.03 3.11
N ASP A 498 9.02 22.04 3.16
CA ASP A 498 9.35 22.72 4.43
C ASP A 498 8.18 23.57 4.96
N ARG A 499 7.33 24.14 4.09
CA ARG A 499 6.06 24.78 4.48
C ARG A 499 5.07 23.77 5.07
N ILE A 500 4.97 22.56 4.50
CA ILE A 500 4.14 21.46 5.04
C ILE A 500 4.61 21.07 6.44
N VAL A 501 5.92 20.98 6.66
CA VAL A 501 6.51 20.70 7.98
C VAL A 501 6.08 21.71 9.03
N ASP A 502 6.15 23.01 8.73
CA ASP A 502 5.80 24.05 9.70
C ASP A 502 4.28 24.09 9.96
N PHE A 503 3.46 23.84 8.94
CA PHE A 503 2.00 23.70 9.07
C PHE A 503 1.60 22.48 9.92
N ALA A 504 2.24 21.34 9.69
CA ALA A 504 2.07 20.11 10.44
C ALA A 504 2.49 20.25 11.91
N ALA A 505 3.65 20.87 12.16
CA ALA A 505 4.10 21.18 13.52
C ALA A 505 3.12 22.12 14.23
N ALA A 506 2.57 23.13 13.55
CA ALA A 506 1.55 24.00 14.10
C ALA A 506 0.24 23.25 14.45
N ILE A 507 -0.21 22.32 13.61
CA ILE A 507 -1.34 21.42 13.92
C ILE A 507 -1.03 20.55 15.15
N ALA A 508 0.15 19.92 15.20
CA ALA A 508 0.55 19.08 16.32
C ALA A 508 0.62 19.86 17.65
N THR A 509 1.20 21.06 17.66
CA THR A 509 1.22 21.94 18.84
C THR A 509 -0.19 22.34 19.27
N ARG A 510 -1.05 22.79 18.33
CA ARG A 510 -2.45 23.13 18.64
C ARG A 510 -3.22 21.98 19.28
N VAL A 511 -3.07 20.75 18.76
CA VAL A 511 -3.69 19.54 19.33
C VAL A 511 -3.06 19.19 20.69
N GLY A 512 -1.77 19.46 20.86
CA GLY A 512 -1.06 19.32 22.13
C GLY A 512 -1.71 20.14 23.24
N ASP A 513 -2.05 21.38 22.91
CA ASP A 513 -2.55 22.41 23.83
C ASP A 513 -4.07 22.37 24.02
N LEU A 514 -4.81 21.53 23.29
CA LEU A 514 -6.24 21.31 23.56
C LEU A 514 -6.43 20.69 24.95
N ALA A 515 -7.30 21.30 25.78
CA ALA A 515 -7.67 20.77 27.08
C ALA A 515 -8.33 19.38 26.95
N ASP A 516 -9.34 19.29 26.08
CA ASP A 516 -9.97 18.03 25.68
C ASP A 516 -9.29 17.48 24.42
N ALA A 517 -8.90 16.20 24.44
CA ALA A 517 -8.36 15.55 23.25
C ALA A 517 -9.43 15.52 22.12
N PRO A 518 -9.03 15.59 20.84
CA PRO A 518 -9.97 15.45 19.72
C PRO A 518 -10.85 14.21 19.89
N GLN A 519 -12.17 14.40 19.78
CA GLN A 519 -13.12 13.29 19.84
C GLN A 519 -13.10 12.55 18.50
N PHE A 520 -13.05 11.22 18.54
CA PHE A 520 -13.11 10.40 17.33
C PHE A 520 -14.54 10.31 16.82
N THR A 521 -14.75 10.77 15.60
CA THR A 521 -15.95 10.53 14.80
C THR A 521 -15.69 9.36 13.88
N LYS A 522 -16.49 8.29 14.03
CA LYS A 522 -16.52 7.24 13.02
C LYS A 522 -17.20 7.78 11.76
N VAL A 523 -16.43 7.97 10.69
CA VAL A 523 -16.95 8.61 9.47
C VAL A 523 -17.94 7.67 8.76
N GLU A 524 -19.18 8.11 8.65
CA GLU A 524 -20.17 7.46 7.80
C GLU A 524 -19.82 7.64 6.33
N GLN A 525 -19.83 6.55 5.55
CA GLN A 525 -19.61 6.65 4.12
C GLN A 525 -20.85 7.17 3.41
N GLN A 526 -20.70 8.25 2.63
CA GLN A 526 -21.80 8.85 1.87
C GLN A 526 -22.23 7.98 0.69
N THR A 527 -23.11 7.00 0.93
CA THR A 527 -23.78 6.23 -0.12
C THR A 527 -24.91 7.04 -0.76
N GLN A 528 -24.60 8.00 -1.64
CA GLN A 528 -25.64 8.71 -2.39
C GLN A 528 -26.29 7.82 -3.47
N PRO A 529 -27.62 7.86 -3.67
CA PRO A 529 -28.27 7.18 -4.79
C PRO A 529 -27.99 7.88 -6.13
N GLY A 530 -27.49 7.12 -7.13
CA GLY A 530 -27.47 7.53 -8.54
C GLY A 530 -26.17 8.14 -9.08
N GLY A 531 -25.79 7.74 -10.30
CA GLY A 531 -24.71 8.36 -11.10
C GLY A 531 -23.72 7.38 -11.74
N GLY A 532 -23.63 7.38 -13.08
CA GLY A 532 -22.47 6.90 -13.86
C GLY A 532 -22.37 5.40 -14.19
N ARG A 533 -22.34 5.04 -15.47
CA ARG A 533 -22.08 3.67 -15.98
C ARG A 533 -20.59 3.29 -16.02
N ALA A 534 -19.85 3.56 -14.95
CA ALA A 534 -18.45 3.18 -14.82
C ALA A 534 -18.25 2.19 -13.66
N GLY A 535 -18.36 0.88 -13.95
CA GLY A 535 -17.84 -0.20 -13.12
C GLY A 535 -18.13 -0.15 -11.61
N VAL A 536 -19.40 0.02 -11.20
CA VAL A 536 -19.80 0.01 -9.78
C VAL A 536 -19.28 -1.26 -9.09
N ARG A 537 -18.39 -1.09 -8.11
CA ARG A 537 -17.86 -2.22 -7.32
C ARG A 537 -18.80 -2.53 -6.17
N VAL A 538 -18.91 -3.82 -5.82
CA VAL A 538 -19.61 -4.25 -4.61
C VAL A 538 -18.91 -3.65 -3.39
N PHE A 539 -19.71 -3.09 -2.47
CA PHE A 539 -19.24 -2.55 -1.20
C PHE A 539 -19.89 -3.28 -0.03
N THR A 540 -19.07 -3.80 0.87
CA THR A 540 -19.51 -4.50 2.08
C THR A 540 -19.22 -3.74 3.37
N GLY A 541 -18.36 -2.71 3.37
CA GLY A 541 -18.01 -1.96 4.58
C GLY A 541 -17.09 -2.67 5.57
N THR A 542 -16.54 -3.83 5.23
CA THR A 542 -15.50 -4.50 6.03
C THR A 542 -14.13 -3.83 5.86
N ILE A 543 -13.37 -3.67 6.94
CA ILE A 543 -11.96 -3.29 6.89
C ILE A 543 -11.14 -4.53 7.33
N PRO A 544 -10.45 -5.21 6.40
CA PRO A 544 -9.62 -6.37 6.72
C PRO A 544 -8.43 -6.07 7.63
N ASP A 545 -7.97 -7.08 8.34
CA ASP A 545 -6.62 -7.17 8.91
C ASP A 545 -5.74 -8.02 7.98
N TYR A 546 -4.62 -7.46 7.51
CA TYR A 546 -3.64 -8.14 6.65
C TYR A 546 -2.44 -8.70 7.44
N SER A 547 -2.30 -8.32 8.72
CA SER A 547 -1.15 -8.61 9.56
C SER A 547 -1.28 -9.90 10.39
N THR A 548 -2.53 -10.34 10.62
CA THR A 548 -2.82 -11.49 11.48
C THR A 548 -3.16 -12.74 10.66
N GLU A 549 -2.43 -13.83 10.89
CA GLU A 549 -2.76 -15.14 10.31
C GLU A 549 -3.98 -15.75 11.02
N VAL A 550 -5.09 -15.90 10.30
CA VAL A 550 -6.29 -16.57 10.79
C VAL A 550 -6.99 -17.35 9.68
N LYS A 551 -7.68 -18.44 10.03
CA LYS A 551 -8.58 -19.13 9.11
C LYS A 551 -9.87 -18.32 8.95
N GLY A 552 -9.93 -17.52 7.89
CA GLY A 552 -11.03 -16.60 7.59
C GLY A 552 -10.52 -15.22 7.20
N LEU A 553 -11.36 -14.20 7.43
CA LEU A 553 -11.02 -12.78 7.30
C LEU A 553 -11.21 -12.11 8.66
N LEU A 554 -10.13 -11.77 9.35
CA LEU A 554 -10.19 -10.90 10.52
C LEU A 554 -10.57 -9.48 10.10
N LEU A 555 -11.48 -8.85 10.84
CA LEU A 555 -11.82 -7.44 10.69
C LEU A 555 -11.01 -6.57 11.65
N SER A 556 -10.11 -5.75 11.12
CA SER A 556 -9.47 -4.65 11.86
C SER A 556 -10.48 -3.55 12.19
N GLY A 557 -11.55 -3.43 11.41
CA GLY A 557 -12.68 -2.55 11.66
C GLY A 557 -13.84 -2.75 10.67
N VAL A 558 -14.84 -1.87 10.77
CA VAL A 558 -15.92 -1.74 9.77
C VAL A 558 -16.19 -0.25 9.53
N ILE A 559 -16.53 0.10 8.30
CA ILE A 559 -16.82 1.47 7.85
C ILE A 559 -18.13 1.96 8.48
N GLY A 560 -18.14 3.21 8.96
CA GLY A 560 -19.31 3.85 9.56
C GLY A 560 -20.51 3.89 8.59
N GLY A 561 -21.69 3.54 9.08
CA GLY A 561 -22.93 3.47 8.30
C GLY A 561 -22.92 2.41 7.19
N GLY A 562 -21.83 1.67 6.99
CA GLY A 562 -21.65 0.71 5.90
C GLY A 562 -22.37 -0.63 6.14
N PRO A 563 -22.53 -1.46 5.10
CA PRO A 563 -23.29 -2.71 5.19
C PRO A 563 -22.83 -3.68 6.30
N ALA A 564 -21.52 -3.77 6.58
CA ALA A 564 -21.00 -4.60 7.65
C ALA A 564 -21.44 -4.12 9.04
N GLU A 565 -21.41 -2.80 9.29
CA GLU A 565 -21.90 -2.24 10.56
C GLU A 565 -23.42 -2.40 10.68
N GLN A 566 -24.17 -2.16 9.61
CA GLN A 566 -25.62 -2.41 9.57
C GLN A 566 -25.97 -3.89 9.83
N ALA A 567 -25.10 -4.81 9.42
CA ALA A 567 -25.19 -6.25 9.72
C ALA A 567 -24.69 -6.62 11.14
N GLY A 568 -24.26 -5.65 11.95
CA GLY A 568 -23.77 -5.86 13.32
C GLY A 568 -22.37 -6.48 13.41
N LEU A 569 -21.59 -6.47 12.33
CA LEU A 569 -20.17 -6.84 12.33
C LEU A 569 -19.32 -5.73 12.96
N GLN A 570 -18.19 -6.09 13.56
CA GLN A 570 -17.31 -5.17 14.28
C GLN A 570 -15.84 -5.61 14.22
N LYS A 571 -14.94 -4.75 14.73
CA LYS A 571 -13.53 -5.09 14.95
C LYS A 571 -13.39 -6.37 15.78
N GLY A 572 -12.51 -7.27 15.36
CA GLY A 572 -12.25 -8.56 16.01
C GLY A 572 -13.16 -9.70 15.57
N ASP A 573 -14.13 -9.47 14.69
CA ASP A 573 -14.86 -10.56 14.04
C ASP A 573 -13.99 -11.24 12.99
N VAL A 574 -14.09 -12.56 12.87
CA VAL A 574 -13.49 -13.34 11.78
C VAL A 574 -14.58 -13.87 10.87
N ILE A 575 -14.72 -13.34 9.65
CA ILE A 575 -15.66 -13.88 8.65
C ILE A 575 -15.12 -15.21 8.14
N VAL A 576 -15.94 -16.26 8.21
CA VAL A 576 -15.60 -17.63 7.80
C VAL A 576 -16.50 -18.16 6.67
N GLU A 577 -17.56 -17.44 6.34
CA GLU A 577 -18.46 -17.74 5.22
C GLU A 577 -19.16 -16.47 4.75
N ILE A 578 -19.33 -16.29 3.44
CA ILE A 578 -20.19 -15.25 2.86
C ILE A 578 -20.88 -15.78 1.60
N ALA A 579 -22.18 -15.55 1.47
CA ALA A 579 -23.00 -16.03 0.35
C ALA A 579 -22.86 -17.54 0.05
N GLY A 580 -22.63 -18.35 1.09
CA GLY A 580 -22.40 -19.79 0.99
C GLY A 580 -20.98 -20.20 0.55
N GLN A 581 -20.07 -19.25 0.29
CA GLN A 581 -18.65 -19.55 0.06
C GLN A 581 -17.90 -19.57 1.40
N THR A 582 -17.14 -20.63 1.65
CA THR A 582 -16.22 -20.72 2.79
C THR A 582 -15.06 -19.74 2.62
N ILE A 583 -14.80 -18.90 3.61
CA ILE A 583 -13.63 -18.01 3.64
C ILE A 583 -12.57 -18.67 4.51
N ALA A 584 -11.46 -19.09 3.91
CA ALA A 584 -10.28 -19.63 4.61
C ALA A 584 -9.17 -18.58 4.76
N ASN A 585 -9.13 -17.59 3.88
CA ASN A 585 -8.14 -16.51 3.86
C ASN A 585 -8.73 -15.23 3.21
N ILE A 586 -7.95 -14.15 3.19
CA ILE A 586 -8.36 -12.84 2.67
C ILE A 586 -8.66 -12.80 1.16
N TYR A 587 -7.97 -13.59 0.34
CA TYR A 587 -8.19 -13.64 -1.11
C TYR A 587 -9.52 -14.32 -1.43
N ASP A 588 -9.89 -15.38 -0.69
CA ASP A 588 -11.22 -15.99 -0.82
C ASP A 588 -12.34 -14.95 -0.65
N TYR A 589 -12.16 -14.01 0.28
CA TYR A 589 -13.12 -12.94 0.50
C TYR A 589 -13.21 -11.98 -0.68
N THR A 590 -12.09 -11.56 -1.27
CA THR A 590 -12.11 -10.66 -2.44
C THR A 590 -12.83 -11.31 -3.63
N TYR A 591 -12.64 -12.61 -3.85
CA TYR A 591 -13.39 -13.36 -4.87
C TYR A 591 -14.87 -13.56 -4.51
N ALA A 592 -15.19 -13.78 -3.23
CA ALA A 592 -16.57 -13.90 -2.77
C ALA A 592 -17.36 -12.57 -2.89
N LEU A 593 -16.69 -11.42 -3.08
CA LEU A 593 -17.39 -10.17 -3.44
C LEU A 593 -18.04 -10.23 -4.84
N ASP A 594 -17.54 -11.05 -5.77
CA ASP A 594 -18.09 -11.14 -7.14
C ASP A 594 -19.40 -11.94 -7.23
N VAL A 595 -19.71 -12.79 -6.23
CA VAL A 595 -21.03 -13.47 -6.14
C VAL A 595 -22.10 -12.59 -5.49
N LEU A 596 -21.70 -11.52 -4.82
CA LEU A 596 -22.62 -10.59 -4.17
C LEU A 596 -23.33 -9.70 -5.20
N LYS A 597 -24.59 -9.38 -4.93
CA LYS A 597 -25.39 -8.45 -5.72
C LYS A 597 -25.76 -7.24 -4.87
N ILE A 598 -25.53 -6.05 -5.43
CA ILE A 598 -25.83 -4.78 -4.75
C ILE A 598 -27.33 -4.72 -4.44
N GLY A 599 -27.67 -4.36 -3.20
CA GLY A 599 -29.03 -4.32 -2.68
C GLY A 599 -29.66 -5.68 -2.38
N GLN A 600 -28.97 -6.80 -2.61
CA GLN A 600 -29.48 -8.14 -2.29
C GLN A 600 -28.85 -8.66 -0.99
N PRO A 601 -29.65 -9.03 0.03
CA PRO A 601 -29.11 -9.55 1.28
C PRO A 601 -28.34 -10.87 1.08
N ALA A 602 -27.17 -10.97 1.68
CA ALA A 602 -26.32 -12.16 1.68
C ALA A 602 -26.06 -12.64 3.11
N LYS A 603 -26.14 -13.95 3.33
CA LYS A 603 -25.76 -14.57 4.60
C LYS A 603 -24.25 -14.43 4.81
N VAL A 604 -23.87 -13.99 6.00
CA VAL A 604 -22.48 -13.95 6.49
C VAL A 604 -22.39 -14.81 7.75
N VAL A 605 -21.39 -15.67 7.83
CA VAL A 605 -21.07 -16.43 9.05
C VAL A 605 -19.70 -15.99 9.54
N TYR A 606 -19.64 -15.65 10.82
CA TYR A 606 -18.45 -15.08 11.45
C TYR A 606 -18.20 -15.71 12.83
N VAL A 607 -16.99 -15.55 13.35
CA VAL A 607 -16.61 -15.96 14.70
C VAL A 607 -16.34 -14.71 15.53
N ARG A 608 -17.01 -14.61 16.69
CA ARG A 608 -16.77 -13.58 17.71
C ARG A 608 -16.54 -14.26 19.05
N ASN A 609 -15.42 -13.97 19.72
CA ASN A 609 -15.04 -14.59 21.00
C ASN A 609 -15.11 -16.14 20.97
N GLY A 610 -14.62 -16.75 19.89
CA GLY A 610 -14.65 -18.20 19.66
C GLY A 610 -16.02 -18.80 19.31
N GLN A 611 -17.11 -18.02 19.32
CA GLN A 611 -18.46 -18.48 18.98
C GLN A 611 -18.77 -18.20 17.50
N ARG A 612 -19.20 -19.23 16.76
CA ARG A 612 -19.76 -19.08 15.39
C ARG A 612 -21.13 -18.40 15.48
N ARG A 613 -21.34 -17.38 14.66
CA ARG A 613 -22.53 -16.51 14.61
C ARG A 613 -22.90 -16.24 13.17
N GLU A 614 -24.17 -15.96 12.92
CA GLU A 614 -24.69 -15.64 11.58
C GLU A 614 -25.30 -14.24 11.57
N THR A 615 -25.20 -13.56 10.43
CA THR A 615 -25.89 -12.30 10.17
C THR A 615 -26.22 -12.19 8.68
N THR A 616 -26.95 -11.15 8.30
CA THR A 616 -27.33 -10.83 6.94
C THR A 616 -26.77 -9.47 6.56
N LEU A 617 -25.88 -9.43 5.57
CA LEU A 617 -25.25 -8.22 5.05
C LEU A 617 -25.86 -7.88 3.70
N THR A 618 -26.31 -6.64 3.51
CA THR A 618 -26.88 -6.18 2.23
C THR A 618 -25.87 -5.27 1.53
N PRO A 619 -25.11 -5.75 0.52
CA PRO A 619 -24.02 -4.99 -0.06
C PRO A 619 -24.53 -3.74 -0.78
N ALA A 620 -23.78 -2.65 -0.69
CA ALA A 620 -24.08 -1.41 -1.39
C ALA A 620 -23.17 -1.22 -2.62
N ALA A 621 -23.39 -0.13 -3.35
CA ALA A 621 -22.49 0.33 -4.39
C ALA A 621 -21.32 1.12 -3.77
N ARG A 622 -20.07 0.77 -4.09
CA ARG A 622 -18.95 1.71 -3.94
C ARG A 622 -19.06 2.72 -5.10
N LYS A 623 -19.22 3.99 -4.77
CA LYS A 623 -19.02 5.10 -5.70
C LYS A 623 -17.53 5.46 -5.76
#